data_AF-A0A5E4KHE8-F1
#
_entry.id   AF-A0A5E4KHE8-F1
#
_cell.length_a   1.000
_cell.length_b   1.000
_cell.length_c   1.000
_cell.angle_alpha   90.00
_cell.angle_beta   90.00
_cell.angle_gamma   90.00
#
_symmetry.space_group_name_H-M   'P 1'
#
loop_
_entity.id
_entity.type
_entity.pdbx_description
1 polymer ?
#
loop_
_entity_poly.entity_id
_entity_poly.type
_entity_poly.pdbx_seq_one_letter_code
_entity_poly.pdbx_strand_id
1 'polypeptide(L)'
;MRKIKSVLADNKGVSEIIGALLILLILVTFLGILQSQFVPAWNKEIEASHFNTVLDDVLNIKQVLLDTAVYDVPRTIVFHASLDYPARMFLTNPLKPSATITTYNDKQINIIYNGGTNENITSCTIKIKENYNYFSAPALIIEHGMIIGDTGAINYIVDDPLLNKNNIDLLIVNCSNTSLGTTSSTSFHLYPVLSNEIPVDSASISFKPDYPALWSTYLASIQANWTMSGNIITMNYNSSTKIRILGTSINTPSTLDLLSTSTPTLTPTPHPTDFDEHDH
;
A
#
# COMPACT_ATOMS: atom_id res chain seq x y z
N MET A 1 -4.60 -19.76 -84.22
CA MET A 1 -4.88 -18.81 -83.11
C MET A 1 -6.32 -18.96 -82.57
N ARG A 2 -6.71 -20.09 -81.96
CA ARG A 2 -8.10 -20.26 -81.41
C ARG A 2 -8.18 -21.03 -80.08
N LYS A 3 -7.09 -21.18 -79.34
CA LYS A 3 -7.09 -21.82 -78.01
C LYS A 3 -6.89 -20.85 -76.83
N ILE A 4 -6.49 -19.60 -77.07
CA ILE A 4 -6.21 -18.64 -76.00
C ILE A 4 -7.50 -17.97 -75.46
N LYS A 5 -8.57 -17.87 -76.27
CA LYS A 5 -9.84 -17.26 -75.86
C LYS A 5 -10.71 -18.10 -74.91
N SER A 6 -10.37 -19.38 -74.67
CA SER A 6 -11.19 -20.29 -73.86
C SER A 6 -10.86 -20.27 -72.37
N VAL A 7 -9.63 -19.88 -71.99
CA VAL A 7 -9.21 -19.85 -70.57
C VAL A 7 -9.71 -18.58 -69.87
N LEU A 8 -9.97 -17.51 -70.63
CA LEU A 8 -10.51 -16.23 -70.12
C LEU A 8 -12.03 -16.27 -69.85
N ALA A 9 -12.73 -17.35 -70.20
CA ALA A 9 -14.18 -17.49 -70.08
C ALA A 9 -14.61 -18.65 -69.17
N ASP A 10 -13.68 -19.22 -68.39
CA ASP A 10 -13.99 -20.27 -67.43
C ASP A 10 -14.39 -19.65 -66.09
N ASN A 11 -15.70 -19.54 -65.84
CA ASN A 11 -16.28 -19.04 -64.60
C ASN A 11 -16.38 -20.12 -63.49
N LYS A 12 -15.82 -21.32 -63.71
CA LYS A 12 -15.78 -22.38 -62.71
C LYS A 12 -14.70 -22.04 -61.68
N GLY A 13 -15.06 -21.95 -60.40
CA GLY A 13 -14.18 -21.45 -59.33
C GLY A 13 -14.66 -20.15 -58.70
N VAL A 14 -15.54 -19.38 -59.37
CA VAL A 14 -16.05 -18.11 -58.84
C VAL A 14 -16.89 -18.33 -57.59
N SER A 15 -17.70 -19.39 -57.56
CA SER A 15 -18.53 -19.73 -56.39
C SER A 15 -17.67 -20.16 -55.19
N GLU A 16 -16.61 -20.91 -55.44
CA GLU A 16 -15.65 -21.37 -54.43
C GLU A 16 -14.89 -20.18 -53.83
N ILE A 17 -14.44 -19.24 -54.66
CA ILE A 17 -13.77 -18.01 -54.21
C ILE A 17 -14.72 -17.14 -53.37
N ILE A 18 -15.96 -16.94 -53.82
CA ILE A 18 -16.97 -16.18 -53.07
C ILE A 18 -17.24 -16.84 -51.71
N GLY A 19 -17.35 -18.17 -51.66
CA GLY A 19 -17.50 -18.92 -50.42
C GLY A 19 -16.32 -18.74 -49.46
N ALA A 20 -15.09 -18.84 -49.97
CA ALA A 20 -13.88 -18.63 -49.16
C ALA A 20 -13.79 -17.20 -48.61
N LEU A 21 -14.11 -16.19 -49.42
CA LEU A 21 -14.15 -14.78 -49.00
C LEU A 21 -15.20 -14.55 -47.91
N LEU A 22 -16.37 -15.18 -48.03
CA LEU A 22 -17.43 -15.05 -47.04
C LEU A 22 -17.03 -15.67 -45.70
N ILE A 23 -16.39 -16.84 -45.72
CA ILE A 23 -15.85 -17.47 -44.49
C ILE A 23 -14.77 -16.58 -43.86
N LEU A 24 -13.84 -16.04 -44.67
CA LEU A 24 -12.81 -15.14 -44.17
C LEU A 24 -13.42 -13.88 -43.54
N LEU A 25 -14.44 -13.31 -44.17
CA LEU A 25 -15.14 -12.13 -43.65
C LEU A 25 -15.82 -12.43 -42.32
N ILE A 26 -16.53 -13.56 -42.21
CA ILE A 26 -17.11 -14.01 -40.93
C ILE A 26 -16.03 -14.15 -39.86
N LEU A 27 -14.90 -14.76 -40.19
CA LEU A 27 -13.80 -14.96 -39.25
C LEU A 27 -13.20 -13.63 -38.77
N VAL A 28 -12.92 -12.70 -39.68
CA VAL A 28 -12.38 -11.38 -39.33
C VAL A 28 -13.39 -10.58 -38.51
N THR A 29 -14.68 -10.61 -38.87
CA THR A 29 -15.74 -9.97 -38.09
C THR A 29 -15.84 -10.57 -36.69
N PHE A 30 -15.76 -11.89 -36.57
CA PHE A 30 -15.77 -12.57 -35.29
C PHE A 30 -14.56 -12.17 -34.42
N LEU A 31 -13.36 -12.13 -34.99
CA LEU A 31 -12.17 -11.62 -34.30
C LEU A 31 -12.33 -10.16 -33.86
N GLY A 32 -12.96 -9.32 -34.70
CA GLY A 32 -13.28 -7.93 -34.34
C GLY A 32 -14.19 -7.84 -33.12
N ILE A 33 -15.21 -8.71 -33.02
CA ILE A 33 -16.10 -8.78 -31.85
C ILE A 33 -15.33 -9.23 -30.61
N LEU A 34 -14.49 -10.27 -30.71
CA LEU A 34 -13.66 -10.73 -29.60
C LEU A 34 -12.73 -9.62 -29.10
N GLN A 35 -12.04 -8.93 -30.00
CA GLN A 35 -11.12 -7.84 -29.67
C GLN A 35 -11.84 -6.65 -29.03
N SER A 36 -13.04 -6.29 -29.50
CA SER A 36 -13.75 -5.10 -29.03
C SER A 36 -14.54 -5.30 -27.75
N GLN A 37 -15.06 -6.50 -27.48
CA GLN A 37 -15.97 -6.74 -26.36
C GLN A 37 -15.35 -7.67 -25.31
N PHE A 38 -14.74 -8.77 -25.75
CA PHE A 38 -14.27 -9.81 -24.83
C PHE A 38 -12.90 -9.48 -24.24
N VAL A 39 -11.96 -8.97 -25.03
CA VAL A 39 -10.62 -8.60 -24.52
C VAL A 39 -10.70 -7.56 -23.39
N PRO A 40 -11.44 -6.44 -23.52
CA PRO A 40 -11.64 -5.50 -22.41
C PRO A 40 -12.27 -6.14 -21.18
N ALA A 41 -13.30 -6.97 -21.36
CA ALA A 41 -14.00 -7.63 -20.26
C ALA A 41 -13.08 -8.58 -19.48
N TRP A 42 -12.32 -9.43 -20.19
CA TRP A 42 -11.37 -10.34 -19.56
C TRP A 42 -10.23 -9.59 -18.86
N ASN A 43 -9.73 -8.52 -19.47
CA ASN A 43 -8.64 -7.74 -18.88
C ASN A 43 -9.12 -6.96 -17.64
N LYS A 44 -10.37 -6.47 -17.64
CA LYS A 44 -10.99 -5.87 -16.45
C LYS A 44 -11.08 -6.83 -15.28
N GLU A 45 -11.41 -8.10 -15.52
CA GLU A 45 -11.46 -9.14 -14.48
C GLU A 45 -10.07 -9.40 -13.89
N ILE A 46 -9.05 -9.47 -14.75
CA ILE A 46 -7.65 -9.63 -14.34
C ILE A 46 -7.18 -8.44 -13.49
N GLU A 47 -7.48 -7.20 -13.92
CA GLU A 47 -7.14 -5.99 -13.17
C GLU A 47 -7.85 -5.91 -11.82
N ALA A 48 -9.13 -6.27 -11.76
CA ALA A 48 -9.88 -6.34 -10.50
C ALA A 48 -9.30 -7.41 -9.55
N SER A 49 -8.87 -8.56 -10.09
CA SER A 49 -8.20 -9.58 -9.30
C SER A 49 -6.86 -9.10 -8.76
N HIS A 50 -6.05 -8.42 -9.58
CA HIS A 50 -4.77 -7.86 -9.16
C HIS A 50 -4.94 -6.76 -8.11
N PHE A 51 -6.01 -5.98 -8.17
CA PHE A 51 -6.29 -4.98 -7.14
C PHE A 51 -6.46 -5.58 -5.75
N ASN A 52 -6.99 -6.81 -5.63
CA ASN A 52 -7.06 -7.50 -4.33
C ASN A 52 -5.65 -7.78 -3.78
N THR A 53 -4.69 -8.16 -4.63
CA THR A 53 -3.28 -8.33 -4.22
C THR A 53 -2.68 -7.00 -3.77
N VAL A 54 -2.97 -5.91 -4.48
CA VAL A 54 -2.52 -4.56 -4.10
C VAL A 54 -3.12 -4.14 -2.75
N LEU A 55 -4.40 -4.46 -2.50
CA LEU A 55 -5.06 -4.20 -1.23
C LEU A 55 -4.39 -4.96 -0.08
N ASP A 56 -4.13 -6.26 -0.27
CA ASP A 56 -3.41 -7.10 0.69
C ASP A 56 -2.01 -6.56 0.98
N ASP A 57 -1.29 -6.11 -0.06
CA ASP A 57 0.02 -5.47 0.11
C ASP A 57 -0.07 -4.18 0.94
N VAL A 58 -1.12 -3.37 0.79
CA VAL A 58 -1.31 -2.14 1.59
C VAL A 58 -1.62 -2.45 3.06
N LEU A 59 -2.44 -3.46 3.32
CA LEU A 59 -2.67 -3.97 4.68
C LEU A 59 -1.35 -4.47 5.30
N ASN A 60 -0.57 -5.20 4.52
CA ASN A 60 0.75 -5.68 4.93
C ASN A 60 1.75 -4.52 5.15
N ILE A 61 1.75 -3.47 4.30
CA ILE A 61 2.57 -2.27 4.49
C ILE A 61 2.31 -1.68 5.88
N LYS A 62 1.04 -1.49 6.26
CA LYS A 62 0.70 -0.97 7.59
C LYS A 62 1.22 -1.88 8.71
N GLN A 63 1.02 -3.19 8.59
CA GLN A 63 1.49 -4.14 9.59
C GLN A 63 3.01 -4.10 9.73
N VAL A 64 3.76 -4.04 8.62
CA VAL A 64 5.22 -4.01 8.68
C VAL A 64 5.74 -2.65 9.15
N LEU A 65 5.06 -1.54 8.84
CA LEU A 65 5.35 -0.23 9.45
C LEU A 65 5.25 -0.30 10.98
N LEU A 66 4.21 -0.95 11.50
CA LEU A 66 4.03 -1.19 12.93
C LEU A 66 5.11 -2.10 13.50
N ASP A 67 5.35 -3.26 12.90
CA ASP A 67 6.35 -4.22 13.36
C ASP A 67 7.77 -3.63 13.34
N THR A 68 8.10 -2.81 12.36
CA THR A 68 9.39 -2.12 12.29
C THR A 68 9.59 -1.20 13.51
N ALA A 69 8.57 -0.42 13.88
CA ALA A 69 8.64 0.47 15.03
C ALA A 69 8.62 -0.27 16.37
N VAL A 70 7.87 -1.39 16.48
CA VAL A 70 7.76 -2.15 17.73
C VAL A 70 9.02 -2.97 18.02
N TYR A 71 9.56 -3.65 17.00
CA TYR A 71 10.70 -4.55 17.18
C TYR A 71 12.05 -3.86 17.02
N ASP A 72 12.07 -2.59 16.58
CA ASP A 72 13.29 -1.81 16.36
C ASP A 72 14.28 -2.51 15.40
N VAL A 73 13.74 -3.17 14.36
CA VAL A 73 14.52 -3.89 13.35
C VAL A 73 14.09 -3.43 11.96
N PRO A 74 15.04 -3.03 11.08
CA PRO A 74 14.74 -2.70 9.70
C PRO A 74 14.06 -3.86 8.95
N ARG A 75 13.04 -3.55 8.15
CA ARG A 75 12.29 -4.52 7.36
C ARG A 75 12.20 -4.08 5.91
N THR A 76 12.10 -5.06 5.01
CA THR A 76 11.85 -4.81 3.60
C THR A 76 10.55 -5.48 3.21
N ILE A 77 9.72 -4.76 2.46
CA ILE A 77 8.47 -5.27 1.91
C ILE A 77 8.45 -5.05 0.42
N VAL A 78 7.78 -5.96 -0.29
CA VAL A 78 7.59 -5.87 -1.74
C VAL A 78 6.16 -5.44 -1.99
N PHE A 79 5.99 -4.44 -2.85
CA PHE A 79 4.71 -3.99 -3.38
C PHE A 79 4.57 -4.47 -4.81
N HIS A 80 3.57 -5.31 -5.05
CA HIS A 80 3.33 -6.00 -6.30
C HIS A 80 2.50 -5.12 -7.25
N ALA A 81 3.15 -4.11 -7.81
CA ALA A 81 2.56 -3.23 -8.83
C ALA A 81 2.52 -3.84 -10.25
N SER A 82 3.16 -4.99 -10.45
CA SER A 82 3.34 -5.58 -11.78
C SER A 82 2.14 -6.44 -12.18
N LEU A 83 1.45 -6.02 -13.25
CA LEU A 83 0.39 -6.79 -13.88
C LEU A 83 0.69 -7.01 -15.36
N ASP A 84 0.78 -8.29 -15.75
CA ASP A 84 0.92 -8.70 -17.15
C ASP A 84 -0.36 -9.37 -17.65
N TYR A 85 -0.85 -8.93 -18.80
CA TYR A 85 -1.98 -9.59 -19.44
C TYR A 85 -1.53 -10.90 -20.11
N PRO A 86 -2.33 -11.98 -20.00
CA PRO A 86 -2.02 -13.25 -20.63
C PRO A 86 -2.00 -13.10 -22.15
N ALA A 87 -1.08 -13.81 -22.81
CA ALA A 87 -1.03 -13.87 -24.26
C ALA A 87 -2.30 -14.52 -24.82
N ARG A 88 -2.88 -13.92 -25.86
CA ARG A 88 -4.09 -14.41 -26.54
C ARG A 88 -3.81 -14.57 -28.02
N MET A 89 -4.05 -15.78 -28.56
CA MET A 89 -3.80 -16.05 -29.97
C MET A 89 -4.72 -15.18 -30.85
N PHE A 90 -4.15 -14.54 -31.87
CA PHE A 90 -4.85 -13.63 -32.80
C PHE A 90 -5.45 -12.36 -32.21
N LEU A 91 -5.21 -12.08 -30.92
CA LEU A 91 -5.73 -10.91 -30.22
C LEU A 91 -4.57 -10.10 -29.62
N THR A 92 -4.81 -8.82 -29.37
CA THR A 92 -3.82 -7.90 -28.81
C THR A 92 -4.30 -7.31 -27.49
N ASN A 93 -3.40 -7.25 -26.51
CA ASN A 93 -3.63 -6.56 -25.25
C ASN A 93 -3.12 -5.10 -25.34
N PRO A 94 -3.66 -4.18 -24.53
CA PRO A 94 -3.06 -2.85 -24.41
C PRO A 94 -1.70 -2.91 -23.71
N LEU A 95 -1.06 -1.75 -23.55
CA LEU A 95 0.11 -1.62 -22.70
C LEU A 95 -0.23 -2.06 -21.27
N LYS A 96 0.73 -2.69 -20.60
CA LYS A 96 0.57 -3.07 -19.20
C LYS A 96 0.26 -1.83 -18.33
N PRO A 97 -0.63 -1.97 -17.33
CA PRO A 97 -0.96 -0.88 -16.45
C PRO A 97 0.22 -0.53 -15.53
N SER A 98 0.13 0.63 -14.90
CA SER A 98 1.15 1.14 -13.98
C SER A 98 0.55 1.47 -12.63
N ALA A 99 1.36 1.49 -11.58
CA ALA A 99 1.01 2.04 -10.28
C ALA A 99 1.73 3.37 -10.05
N THR A 100 1.11 4.25 -9.28
CA THR A 100 1.72 5.48 -8.78
C THR A 100 1.68 5.46 -7.26
N ILE A 101 2.86 5.60 -6.66
CA ILE A 101 3.05 5.63 -5.21
C ILE A 101 3.54 7.02 -4.88
N THR A 102 2.82 7.73 -4.04
CA THR A 102 3.14 9.10 -3.65
C THR A 102 3.19 9.21 -2.14
N THR A 103 4.24 9.83 -1.62
CA THR A 103 4.40 10.12 -0.20
C THR A 103 4.34 11.62 0.01
N TYR A 104 3.59 12.04 1.02
CA TYR A 104 3.43 13.45 1.41
C TYR A 104 3.81 13.61 2.88
N ASN A 105 4.87 14.36 3.16
CA ASN A 105 5.27 14.79 4.49
C ASN A 105 4.63 16.15 4.81
N ASP A 106 3.32 16.12 5.02
CA ASP A 106 2.50 17.31 5.20
C ASP A 106 1.57 17.25 6.42
N LYS A 107 1.58 16.14 7.18
CA LYS A 107 0.74 16.00 8.37
C LYS A 107 1.51 16.38 9.61
N GLN A 108 0.89 17.25 10.41
CA GLN A 108 1.38 17.64 11.73
C GLN A 108 0.41 17.13 12.78
N ILE A 109 0.98 16.49 13.81
CA ILE A 109 0.28 16.01 14.98
C ILE A 109 0.83 16.78 16.16
N ASN A 110 -0.05 17.47 16.87
CA ASN A 110 0.26 18.20 18.08
C ASN A 110 -0.27 17.41 19.28
N ILE A 111 0.61 17.13 20.24
CA ILE A 111 0.31 16.36 21.44
C ILE A 111 0.57 17.25 22.66
N ILE A 112 -0.48 17.49 23.45
CA ILE A 112 -0.40 18.25 24.70
C ILE A 112 -0.67 17.31 25.86
N TYR A 113 0.24 17.23 26.83
CA TYR A 113 0.07 16.35 27.99
C TYR A 113 0.59 16.98 29.30
N ASN A 114 0.21 16.37 30.43
CA ASN A 114 0.66 16.74 31.78
C ASN A 114 0.57 18.26 32.10
N GLY A 115 -0.53 18.90 31.70
CA GLY A 115 -0.82 20.28 32.08
C GLY A 115 -0.07 21.37 31.30
N GLY A 116 0.62 21.03 30.18
CA GLY A 116 1.16 22.05 29.28
C GLY A 116 2.35 21.64 28.41
N THR A 117 2.89 20.43 28.55
CA THR A 117 3.95 19.94 27.67
C THR A 117 3.40 19.75 26.26
N ASN A 118 4.07 20.32 25.26
CA ASN A 118 3.64 20.32 23.88
C ASN A 118 4.69 19.68 22.98
N GLU A 119 4.34 18.58 22.32
CA GLU A 119 5.16 17.87 21.35
C GLU A 119 4.53 18.01 19.96
N ASN A 120 5.34 18.39 18.97
CA ASN A 120 4.90 18.47 17.58
C ASN A 120 5.64 17.42 16.76
N ILE A 121 4.86 16.53 16.14
CA ILE A 121 5.38 15.41 15.35
C ILE A 121 4.87 15.54 13.92
N THR A 122 5.74 15.32 12.96
CA THR A 122 5.37 15.22 11.55
C THR A 122 5.13 13.77 11.17
N SER A 123 4.07 13.51 10.41
CA SER A 123 3.77 12.21 9.84
C SER A 123 3.51 12.33 8.35
N CYS A 124 3.83 11.26 7.65
CA CYS A 124 3.55 11.14 6.24
C CYS A 124 2.21 10.49 5.94
N THR A 125 1.67 10.85 4.78
CA THR A 125 0.59 10.15 4.11
C THR A 125 1.15 9.41 2.91
N ILE A 126 0.76 8.15 2.75
CA ILE A 126 1.15 7.31 1.60
C ILE A 126 -0.09 7.11 0.74
N LYS A 127 -0.02 7.49 -0.52
CA LYS A 127 -1.10 7.32 -1.50
C LYS A 127 -0.65 6.39 -2.61
N ILE A 128 -1.38 5.31 -2.81
CA ILE A 128 -1.15 4.32 -3.85
C ILE A 128 -2.33 4.35 -4.81
N LYS A 129 -2.05 4.51 -6.10
CA LYS A 129 -3.05 4.54 -7.16
C LYS A 129 -2.63 3.64 -8.30
N GLU A 130 -3.48 2.67 -8.61
CA GLU A 130 -3.35 1.83 -9.78
C GLU A 130 -3.95 2.54 -11.01
N ASN A 131 -3.20 2.55 -12.12
CA ASN A 131 -3.60 3.12 -13.41
C ASN A 131 -3.94 1.97 -14.36
N TYR A 132 -4.99 1.23 -14.03
CA TYR A 132 -5.56 0.17 -14.87
C TYR A 132 -6.21 0.71 -16.14
N ASN A 133 -6.33 -0.15 -17.17
CA ASN A 133 -6.88 0.23 -18.46
C ASN A 133 -8.41 0.08 -18.52
N TYR A 134 -9.01 -0.89 -17.80
CA TYR A 134 -10.43 -1.23 -17.90
C TYR A 134 -11.17 -1.27 -16.56
N PHE A 135 -10.45 -1.49 -15.46
CA PHE A 135 -10.96 -1.48 -14.09
C PHE A 135 -10.70 -0.12 -13.43
N SER A 136 -11.72 0.46 -12.78
CA SER A 136 -11.57 1.71 -12.04
C SER A 136 -11.25 1.39 -10.59
N ALA A 137 -9.97 1.23 -10.27
CA ALA A 137 -9.53 0.98 -8.91
C ALA A 137 -9.62 2.24 -8.03
N PRO A 138 -10.03 2.11 -6.75
CA PRO A 138 -9.86 3.19 -5.79
C PRO A 138 -8.37 3.42 -5.49
N ALA A 139 -8.02 4.66 -5.17
CA ALA A 139 -6.74 4.94 -4.53
C ALA A 139 -6.78 4.44 -3.08
N LEU A 140 -5.66 3.88 -2.62
CA LEU A 140 -5.46 3.44 -1.25
C LEU A 140 -4.57 4.45 -0.54
N ILE A 141 -5.03 4.98 0.58
CA ILE A 141 -4.34 6.02 1.34
C ILE A 141 -4.08 5.52 2.75
N ILE A 142 -2.84 5.60 3.22
CA ILE A 142 -2.47 5.39 4.62
C ILE A 142 -2.26 6.76 5.26
N GLU A 143 -3.13 7.13 6.18
CA GLU A 143 -3.08 8.39 6.94
C GLU A 143 -3.18 8.09 8.44
N HIS A 144 -2.15 8.44 9.21
CA HIS A 144 -2.09 8.21 10.67
C HIS A 144 -2.50 6.79 11.11
N GLY A 145 -2.15 5.79 10.30
CA GLY A 145 -2.49 4.38 10.52
C GLY A 145 -3.89 3.96 10.07
N MET A 146 -4.77 4.86 9.66
CA MET A 146 -6.02 4.50 9.00
C MET A 146 -5.75 4.22 7.51
N ILE A 147 -6.35 3.16 6.97
CA ILE A 147 -6.32 2.87 5.54
C ILE A 147 -7.65 3.29 4.93
N ILE A 148 -7.60 4.10 3.89
CA ILE A 148 -8.76 4.73 3.25
C ILE A 148 -8.78 4.31 1.78
N GLY A 149 -9.96 3.91 1.31
CA GLY A 149 -10.25 3.73 -0.11
C GLY A 149 -10.95 4.96 -0.67
N ASP A 150 -10.38 5.55 -1.73
CA ASP A 150 -10.89 6.74 -2.42
C ASP A 150 -11.19 6.41 -3.89
N THR A 151 -12.47 6.37 -4.23
CA THR A 151 -12.95 6.12 -5.61
C THR A 151 -13.05 7.40 -6.45
N GLY A 152 -12.78 8.57 -5.86
CA GLY A 152 -13.05 9.89 -6.42
C GLY A 152 -14.49 10.38 -6.22
N ALA A 153 -15.45 9.46 -6.05
CA ALA A 153 -16.86 9.79 -5.78
C ALA A 153 -17.26 9.53 -4.32
N ILE A 154 -16.77 8.42 -3.77
CA ILE A 154 -16.98 8.01 -2.38
C ILE A 154 -15.65 7.61 -1.74
N ASN A 155 -15.56 7.87 -0.44
CA ASN A 155 -14.44 7.48 0.41
C ASN A 155 -14.95 6.53 1.50
N TYR A 156 -14.16 5.54 1.87
CA TYR A 156 -14.50 4.58 2.91
C TYR A 156 -13.26 4.12 3.67
N ILE A 157 -13.47 3.64 4.89
CA ILE A 157 -12.41 3.07 5.71
C ILE A 157 -12.21 1.61 5.28
N VAL A 158 -10.96 1.26 4.97
CA VAL A 158 -10.51 -0.11 4.68
C VAL A 158 -10.04 -0.78 5.96
N ASP A 159 -9.29 -0.05 6.79
CA ASP A 159 -8.74 -0.55 8.06
C ASP A 159 -8.58 0.59 9.07
N ASP A 160 -8.94 0.32 10.32
CA ASP A 160 -9.02 1.31 11.41
C ASP A 160 -7.64 1.70 11.93
N PRO A 161 -7.41 2.95 12.37
CA PRO A 161 -6.14 3.33 13.00
C PRO A 161 -5.94 2.62 14.36
N LEU A 162 -4.70 2.57 14.84
CA LEU A 162 -4.39 2.02 16.18
C LEU A 162 -4.89 2.90 17.33
N LEU A 163 -5.22 4.15 17.00
CA LEU A 163 -5.67 5.18 17.90
C LEU A 163 -7.09 4.90 18.40
N ASN A 164 -7.28 4.72 19.71
CA ASN A 164 -8.57 4.34 20.28
C ASN A 164 -8.96 5.22 21.50
N LYS A 165 -10.11 4.97 22.12
CA LYS A 165 -10.63 5.77 23.25
C LYS A 165 -9.73 5.76 24.51
N ASN A 166 -9.01 4.68 24.75
CA ASN A 166 -8.29 4.43 26.00
C ASN A 166 -6.76 4.43 25.82
N ASN A 167 -6.27 4.08 24.64
CA ASN A 167 -4.87 3.90 24.29
C ASN A 167 -4.51 4.86 23.16
N ILE A 168 -3.40 5.55 23.35
CA ILE A 168 -2.87 6.49 22.37
C ILE A 168 -1.73 5.79 21.64
N ASP A 169 -2.07 5.02 20.60
CA ASP A 169 -1.09 4.39 19.74
C ASP A 169 -1.01 5.17 18.42
N LEU A 170 0.07 5.93 18.25
CA LEU A 170 0.30 6.78 17.09
C LEU A 170 1.32 6.13 16.16
N LEU A 171 0.85 5.63 15.01
CA LEU A 171 1.73 5.21 13.93
C LEU A 171 2.19 6.44 13.14
N ILE A 172 3.49 6.74 13.24
CA ILE A 172 4.14 7.86 12.58
C ILE A 172 5.02 7.32 11.46
N VAL A 173 4.83 7.86 10.26
CA VAL A 173 5.67 7.54 9.11
C VAL A 173 6.53 8.75 8.79
N ASN A 174 7.86 8.58 8.75
CA ASN A 174 8.79 9.58 8.27
C ASN A 174 9.12 9.32 6.79
N CYS A 175 9.03 10.36 5.97
CA CYS A 175 9.28 10.28 4.55
C CYS A 175 9.66 11.66 3.98
N SER A 176 10.14 11.65 2.74
CA SER A 176 10.25 12.83 1.90
C SER A 176 9.06 12.88 0.94
N ASN A 177 8.78 14.05 0.40
CA ASN A 177 7.79 14.17 -0.68
C ASN A 177 8.34 13.49 -1.92
N THR A 178 7.73 12.38 -2.34
CA THR A 178 8.16 11.62 -3.51
C THR A 178 6.95 11.13 -4.29
N SER A 179 7.14 10.95 -5.60
CA SER A 179 6.16 10.30 -6.47
C SER A 179 6.89 9.35 -7.41
N LEU A 180 6.50 8.08 -7.37
CA LEU A 180 7.10 7.00 -8.14
C LEU A 180 6.02 6.35 -9.02
N GLY A 181 6.21 6.40 -10.33
CA GLY A 181 5.46 5.60 -11.29
C GLY A 181 6.21 4.30 -11.60
N THR A 182 5.55 3.15 -11.52
CA THR A 182 6.17 1.86 -11.83
C THR A 182 5.20 0.94 -12.58
N THR A 183 5.75 0.03 -13.38
CA THR A 183 5.02 -1.09 -14.01
C THR A 183 5.59 -2.44 -13.58
N SER A 184 6.42 -2.41 -12.53
CA SER A 184 7.16 -3.52 -11.96
C SER A 184 6.98 -3.49 -10.45
N SER A 185 7.10 -4.66 -9.81
CA SER A 185 7.12 -4.72 -8.34
C SER A 185 8.25 -3.85 -7.79
N THR A 186 8.00 -3.16 -6.67
CA THR A 186 8.96 -2.27 -6.02
C THR A 186 9.14 -2.68 -4.56
N SER A 187 10.35 -2.51 -4.02
CA SER A 187 10.60 -2.77 -2.59
C SER A 187 10.61 -1.48 -1.80
N PHE A 188 10.02 -1.49 -0.60
CA PHE A 188 10.18 -0.44 0.39
C PHE A 188 11.09 -0.94 1.50
N HIS A 189 12.10 -0.14 1.82
CA HIS A 189 12.99 -0.38 2.95
C HIS A 189 12.53 0.50 4.10
N LEU A 190 12.16 -0.14 5.20
CA LEU A 190 11.60 0.49 6.38
C LEU A 190 12.64 0.44 7.50
N TYR A 191 12.86 1.58 8.13
CA TYR A 191 13.81 1.74 9.22
C TYR A 191 13.09 2.22 10.47
N PRO A 192 13.37 1.65 11.65
CA PRO A 192 12.82 2.21 12.89
C PRO A 192 13.42 3.60 13.13
N VAL A 193 12.61 4.50 13.71
CA VAL A 193 13.03 5.86 14.05
C VAL A 193 12.81 6.15 15.51
N LEU A 194 11.60 5.85 16.01
CA LEU A 194 11.20 6.23 17.35
C LEU A 194 10.23 5.18 17.89
N SER A 195 10.47 4.70 19.10
CA SER A 195 9.53 3.88 19.83
C SER A 195 9.52 4.35 21.27
N ASN A 196 8.60 5.27 21.58
CA ASN A 196 8.50 5.90 22.89
C ASN A 196 7.17 5.56 23.54
N GLU A 197 7.20 5.19 24.82
CA GLU A 197 6.01 5.04 25.66
C GLU A 197 6.08 6.08 26.78
N ILE A 198 5.10 6.99 26.81
CA ILE A 198 5.06 8.11 27.75
C ILE A 198 3.79 7.97 28.61
N PRO A 199 3.91 7.68 29.92
CA PRO A 199 2.76 7.69 30.81
C PRO A 199 2.31 9.14 31.04
N VAL A 200 1.00 9.37 30.99
CA VAL A 200 0.39 10.70 31.12
C VAL A 200 -0.87 10.64 31.97
N ASP A 201 -1.15 11.69 32.73
CA ASP A 201 -2.39 11.79 33.53
C ASP A 201 -3.58 12.23 32.68
N SER A 202 -3.30 13.06 31.69
CA SER A 202 -4.24 13.50 30.66
C SER A 202 -3.46 13.94 29.42
N ALA A 203 -4.10 13.80 28.26
CA ALA A 203 -3.51 14.21 26.99
C ALA A 203 -4.57 14.73 26.02
N SER A 204 -4.15 15.63 25.14
CA SER A 204 -4.92 16.10 24.01
C SER A 204 -4.10 15.92 22.74
N ILE A 205 -4.68 15.29 21.72
CA ILE A 205 -4.01 15.05 20.43
C ILE A 205 -4.80 15.78 19.38
N SER A 206 -4.13 16.62 18.61
CA SER A 206 -4.74 17.32 17.50
C SER A 206 -3.99 17.14 16.20
N PHE A 207 -4.73 16.91 15.13
CA PHE A 207 -4.18 16.75 13.78
C PHE A 207 -5.20 17.20 12.74
N LYS A 208 -4.71 17.53 11.54
CA LYS A 208 -5.52 17.91 10.40
C LYS A 208 -5.56 16.77 9.38
N PRO A 209 -6.62 15.95 9.37
CA PRO A 209 -6.76 14.90 8.38
C PRO A 209 -7.20 15.43 7.01
N ASP A 210 -6.88 14.70 5.95
CA ASP A 210 -7.41 14.94 4.60
C ASP A 210 -8.86 14.50 4.47
N TYR A 211 -9.27 13.50 5.26
CA TYR A 211 -10.60 12.91 5.22
C TYR A 211 -11.35 13.09 6.57
N PRO A 212 -11.68 14.32 6.99
CA PRO A 212 -12.24 14.61 8.32
C PRO A 212 -13.58 13.91 8.59
N ALA A 213 -14.40 13.67 7.56
CA ALA A 213 -15.67 12.97 7.69
C ALA A 213 -15.52 11.48 8.04
N LEU A 214 -14.45 10.83 7.54
CA LEU A 214 -14.17 9.42 7.89
C LEU A 214 -13.63 9.33 9.31
N TRP A 215 -12.71 10.21 9.68
CA TRP A 215 -12.19 10.28 11.04
C TRP A 215 -13.28 10.58 12.06
N SER A 216 -14.19 11.52 11.81
CA SER A 216 -15.29 11.79 12.74
C SER A 216 -16.23 10.60 12.89
N THR A 217 -16.51 9.88 11.80
CA THR A 217 -17.31 8.64 11.82
C THR A 217 -16.64 7.55 12.65
N TYR A 218 -15.33 7.33 12.45
CA TYR A 218 -14.54 6.38 13.24
C TYR A 218 -14.50 6.78 14.73
N LEU A 219 -14.19 8.03 15.05
CA LEU A 219 -14.09 8.48 16.44
C LEU A 219 -15.43 8.43 17.18
N ALA A 220 -16.54 8.65 16.47
CA ALA A 220 -17.87 8.46 16.99
C ALA A 220 -18.19 6.97 17.24
N SER A 221 -17.77 6.07 16.34
CA SER A 221 -18.04 4.62 16.48
C SER A 221 -17.37 4.02 17.73
N ILE A 222 -16.17 4.50 18.07
CA ILE A 222 -15.44 4.09 19.28
C ILE A 222 -15.82 4.90 20.53
N GLN A 223 -16.78 5.82 20.42
CA GLN A 223 -17.22 6.72 21.50
C GLN A 223 -16.06 7.48 22.16
N ALA A 224 -15.09 7.92 21.36
CA ALA A 224 -13.98 8.75 21.82
C ALA A 224 -14.48 10.13 22.27
N ASN A 225 -13.75 10.75 23.18
CA ASN A 225 -13.99 12.15 23.54
C ASN A 225 -13.21 13.05 22.57
N TRP A 226 -13.88 13.59 21.56
CA TRP A 226 -13.24 14.40 20.53
C TRP A 226 -14.08 15.63 20.18
N THR A 227 -13.41 16.64 19.65
CA THR A 227 -14.01 17.86 19.11
C THR A 227 -13.40 18.15 17.73
N MET A 228 -14.13 18.90 16.92
CA MET A 228 -13.63 19.35 15.62
C MET A 228 -13.79 20.87 15.53
N SER A 229 -12.69 21.56 15.26
CA SER A 229 -12.64 23.00 15.06
C SER A 229 -12.06 23.28 13.68
N GLY A 230 -12.90 23.71 12.74
CA GLY A 230 -12.55 23.73 11.32
C GLY A 230 -12.23 22.32 10.82
N ASN A 231 -11.02 22.12 10.28
CA ASN A 231 -10.53 20.82 9.81
C ASN A 231 -9.56 20.15 10.80
N ILE A 232 -9.44 20.67 12.02
CA ILE A 232 -8.58 20.07 13.04
C ILE A 232 -9.46 19.22 13.94
N ILE A 233 -9.09 17.95 14.07
CA ILE A 233 -9.69 17.03 15.03
C ILE A 233 -8.82 17.06 16.28
N THR A 234 -9.46 17.24 17.43
CA THR A 234 -8.81 17.19 18.74
C THR A 234 -9.46 16.11 19.57
N MET A 235 -8.68 15.14 20.02
CA MET A 235 -9.12 14.08 20.92
C MET A 235 -8.58 14.33 22.33
N ASN A 236 -9.41 14.13 23.34
CA ASN A 236 -9.10 14.42 24.73
C ASN A 236 -9.19 13.16 25.59
N TYR A 237 -8.08 12.84 26.25
CA TYR A 237 -7.94 11.75 27.20
C TYR A 237 -7.88 12.35 28.59
N ASN A 238 -8.96 12.16 29.35
CA ASN A 238 -9.16 12.78 30.67
C ASN A 238 -8.73 11.87 31.84
N SER A 239 -8.22 10.68 31.53
CA SER A 239 -7.78 9.68 32.50
C SER A 239 -6.35 9.28 32.21
N SER A 240 -5.65 8.80 33.25
CA SER A 240 -4.29 8.30 33.10
C SER A 240 -4.22 7.23 32.01
N THR A 241 -3.29 7.43 31.08
CA THR A 241 -3.07 6.57 29.91
C THR A 241 -1.60 6.60 29.52
N LYS A 242 -1.24 5.92 28.43
CA LYS A 242 0.09 5.91 27.86
C LYS A 242 0.03 6.33 26.39
N ILE A 243 0.93 7.22 26.03
CA ILE A 243 1.17 7.64 24.65
C ILE A 243 2.29 6.77 24.10
N ARG A 244 1.97 5.94 23.11
CA ARG A 244 2.92 5.12 22.38
C ARG A 244 3.12 5.69 20.99
N ILE A 245 4.30 6.22 20.73
CA ILE A 245 4.68 6.78 19.44
C ILE A 245 5.52 5.74 18.71
N LEU A 246 5.01 5.28 17.57
CA LEU A 246 5.56 4.18 16.77
C LEU A 246 6.02 4.75 15.43
N GLY A 247 7.29 5.12 15.35
CA GLY A 247 7.91 5.82 14.24
C GLY A 247 8.72 4.91 13.33
N THR A 248 8.35 4.90 12.04
CA THR A 248 9.08 4.19 10.98
C THR A 248 9.41 5.14 9.82
N SER A 249 10.62 5.07 9.27
CA SER A 249 11.05 5.83 8.10
C SER A 249 11.06 4.97 6.85
N ILE A 250 10.54 5.50 5.74
CA ILE A 250 10.63 4.90 4.39
C ILE A 250 11.96 5.31 3.72
N ASN A 251 12.58 6.37 4.20
CA ASN A 251 13.88 6.83 3.74
C ASN A 251 14.98 6.23 4.62
N THR A 252 16.18 6.08 4.06
CA THR A 252 17.37 5.84 4.88
C THR A 252 17.51 6.97 5.89
N PRO A 253 17.54 6.68 7.20
CA PRO A 253 17.70 7.72 8.21
C PRO A 253 19.04 8.46 8.00
N SER A 254 19.03 9.77 8.20
CA SER A 254 20.21 10.63 8.02
C SER A 254 21.34 10.34 9.01
N THR A 255 21.09 9.55 10.05
CA THR A 255 22.05 9.08 11.04
C THR A 255 22.32 7.59 10.84
N LEU A 256 23.24 7.26 9.95
CA LEU A 256 24.01 6.01 10.03
C LEU A 256 25.04 6.14 11.17
N ASP A 257 24.58 6.34 12.40
CA ASP A 257 25.38 5.92 13.54
C ASP A 257 25.11 4.42 13.66
N LEU A 258 26.03 3.64 13.09
CA LEU A 258 26.16 2.24 13.42
C LEU A 258 26.24 2.18 14.94
N LEU A 259 25.14 1.76 15.59
CA LEU A 259 25.14 1.39 17.00
C LEU A 259 26.38 0.52 17.21
N SER A 260 27.32 1.02 18.02
CA SER A 260 28.42 0.19 18.46
C SER A 260 27.77 -0.98 19.18
N THR A 261 27.87 -2.16 18.59
CA THR A 261 27.54 -3.41 19.26
C THR A 261 28.28 -3.39 20.58
N SER A 262 27.56 -3.27 21.69
CA SER A 262 28.14 -3.56 22.99
C SER A 262 28.53 -5.03 22.94
N THR A 263 29.83 -5.27 22.80
CA THR A 263 30.39 -6.61 22.92
C THR A 263 29.90 -7.16 24.25
N PRO A 264 29.17 -8.31 24.28
CA PRO A 264 28.77 -8.88 25.54
C PRO A 264 30.04 -9.18 26.33
N THR A 265 30.18 -8.56 27.50
CA THR A 265 31.23 -8.90 28.47
C THR A 265 31.05 -10.37 28.80
N LEU A 266 31.93 -11.21 28.25
CA LEU A 266 32.00 -12.61 28.65
C LEU A 266 32.28 -12.61 30.15
N THR A 267 31.29 -13.06 30.92
CA THR A 267 31.51 -13.37 32.33
C THR A 267 32.52 -14.51 32.35
N PRO A 268 33.68 -14.37 33.01
CA PRO A 268 34.66 -15.45 33.04
C PRO A 268 34.02 -16.68 33.68
N THR A 269 34.10 -17.80 32.95
CA THR A 269 33.66 -19.12 33.40
C THR A 269 34.31 -19.41 34.76
N PRO A 270 33.55 -19.83 35.79
CA PRO A 270 34.16 -20.23 37.04
C PRO A 270 35.11 -21.41 36.80
N HIS A 271 36.33 -21.26 37.31
CA HIS A 271 37.36 -22.29 37.28
C HIS A 271 36.85 -23.54 38.03
N PRO A 272 37.05 -24.77 37.51
CA PRO A 272 36.67 -25.97 38.24
C PRO A 272 37.52 -26.05 39.51
N THR A 273 36.87 -26.14 40.66
CA THR A 273 37.51 -26.55 41.91
C THR A 273 37.97 -28.00 41.77
N ASP A 274 39.27 -28.23 41.95
CA ASP A 274 39.84 -29.58 42.10
C ASP A 274 39.10 -30.33 43.20
N PHE A 275 38.64 -31.54 42.88
CA PHE A 275 38.21 -32.51 43.87
C PHE A 275 39.47 -33.11 44.48
N ASP A 276 39.77 -32.75 45.73
CA ASP A 276 40.75 -33.45 46.55
C ASP A 276 40.26 -34.89 46.79
N GLU A 277 40.95 -35.83 46.14
CA GLU A 277 40.87 -37.26 46.40
C GLU A 277 41.69 -37.54 47.67
N HIS A 278 41.02 -37.75 48.81
CA HIS A 278 41.61 -38.33 50.01
C HIS A 278 40.84 -39.60 50.36
N ASP A 279 41.33 -40.72 49.84
CA ASP A 279 41.18 -42.03 50.46
C ASP A 279 42.58 -42.62 50.69
N HIS A 280 42.79 -43.05 51.94
CA HIS A 280 43.95 -43.69 52.58
C HIS A 280 44.91 -42.83 53.41
#